data_AF-A0A9P3BYK4-F1
#
_entry.id   AF-A0A9P3BYK4-F1
#
_cell.length_a   1.000
_cell.length_b   1.000
_cell.length_c   1.000
_cell.angle_alpha   90.00
_cell.angle_beta   90.00
_cell.angle_gamma   90.00
#
_symmetry.space_group_name_H-M   'P 1'
#
loop_
_entity.id
_entity.type
_entity.pdbx_description
1 polymer ?
#
loop_
_entity_poly.entity_id
_entity_poly.type
_entity_poly.pdbx_seq_one_letter_code
_entity_poly.pdbx_strand_id
1 'polypeptide(L)'
;MFPFRPVNLPPHVLVTSTSIIGLSLYVSLFHNSPLKRLTGRDVFVPAPSTRRIADTNALLGVVACALQLPYFLSSYMPIEENQWLHVTVPVRLAVSAAFGVNLLLRGRRMSEEGFWEFLALGVTDFVGAVMLGWELGRFDGMVSGFE
;
A
#
# COMPACT_ATOMS: atom_id res chain seq x y z
N MET A 1 32.85 0.66 -5.48
CA MET A 1 32.13 -0.51 -4.92
C MET A 1 31.08 0.06 -3.99
N PHE A 2 29.80 0.04 -4.37
CA PHE A 2 28.74 0.56 -3.49
C PHE A 2 28.63 -0.39 -2.29
N PRO A 3 28.84 0.07 -1.04
CA PRO A 3 28.66 -0.80 0.11
C PRO A 3 27.20 -1.23 0.15
N PHE A 4 26.94 -2.55 0.11
CA PHE A 4 25.62 -3.10 0.38
C PHE A 4 25.24 -2.68 1.80
N ARG A 5 24.35 -1.68 1.92
CA ARG A 5 23.77 -1.31 3.20
C ARG A 5 22.69 -2.33 3.56
N PRO A 6 22.61 -2.77 4.84
CA PRO A 6 21.57 -3.69 5.26
C PRO A 6 20.19 -3.07 5.03
N VAL A 7 19.22 -3.91 4.63
CA VAL A 7 17.81 -3.51 4.50
C VAL A 7 17.20 -3.56 5.90
N ASN A 8 17.10 -2.40 6.54
CA ASN A 8 16.57 -2.22 7.88
C ASN A 8 15.07 -1.90 7.83
N LEU A 9 14.29 -2.81 7.27
CA LEU A 9 12.83 -2.73 7.29
C LEU A 9 12.24 -3.91 8.05
N PRO A 10 11.16 -3.70 8.82
CA PRO A 10 10.38 -4.80 9.35
C PRO A 10 9.99 -5.81 8.26
N PRO A 11 10.07 -7.13 8.51
CA PRO A 11 9.76 -8.15 7.50
C PRO A 11 8.38 -7.97 6.87
N HIS A 12 7.38 -7.59 7.67
CA HIS A 12 6.02 -7.39 7.21
C HIS A 12 5.89 -6.18 6.27
N VAL A 13 6.63 -5.09 6.52
CA VAL A 13 6.72 -3.92 5.63
C VAL A 13 7.42 -4.30 4.33
N LEU A 14 8.55 -5.00 4.42
CA LEU A 14 9.32 -5.42 3.25
C LEU A 14 8.49 -6.28 2.29
N VAL A 15 7.79 -7.30 2.83
CA VAL A 15 6.93 -8.18 2.03
C VAL A 15 5.78 -7.41 1.39
N THR A 16 5.12 -6.55 2.17
CA THR A 16 3.96 -5.78 1.69
C THR A 16 4.38 -4.78 0.61
N SER A 17 5.42 -3.98 0.84
CA SER A 17 5.89 -2.99 -0.12
C SER A 17 6.46 -3.63 -1.39
N THR A 18 7.18 -4.75 -1.29
CA THR A 18 7.64 -5.51 -2.47
C THR A 18 6.44 -6.00 -3.30
N SER A 19 5.45 -6.58 -2.63
CA SER A 19 4.26 -7.13 -3.29
C SER A 19 3.45 -6.03 -3.99
N ILE A 20 3.24 -4.89 -3.32
CA ILE A 20 2.52 -3.75 -3.90
C ILE A 20 3.31 -3.16 -5.06
N ILE A 21 4.63 -2.98 -4.97
CA ILE A 21 5.44 -2.49 -6.11
C ILE A 21 5.32 -3.44 -7.30
N GLY A 22 5.47 -4.75 -7.10
CA GLY A 22 5.34 -5.74 -8.17
C GLY A 22 3.97 -5.69 -8.85
N LEU A 23 2.91 -5.67 -8.05
CA LEU A 23 1.54 -5.54 -8.54
C LEU A 23 1.33 -4.22 -9.29
N SER A 24 1.85 -3.13 -8.76
CA SER A 24 1.68 -1.77 -9.28
C SER A 24 2.42 -1.57 -10.60
N LEU A 25 3.64 -2.10 -10.74
CA LEU A 25 4.37 -2.13 -12.01
C LEU A 25 3.63 -2.98 -13.04
N TYR A 26 3.09 -4.14 -12.65
CA TYR A 26 2.30 -4.96 -13.55
C TYR A 26 1.06 -4.20 -14.06
N VAL A 27 0.26 -3.62 -13.14
CA VAL A 27 -0.94 -2.85 -13.49
C VAL A 27 -0.57 -1.65 -14.35
N SER A 28 0.56 -1.00 -14.09
CA SER A 28 1.06 0.13 -14.88
C SER A 28 1.34 -0.24 -16.34
N LEU A 29 1.96 -1.40 -16.57
CA LEU A 29 2.39 -1.85 -17.90
C LEU A 29 1.30 -2.58 -18.69
N PHE A 30 0.47 -3.37 -18.01
CA PHE A 30 -0.52 -4.26 -18.63
C PHE A 30 -1.97 -3.77 -18.47
N HIS A 31 -2.18 -2.71 -17.68
CA HIS A 31 -3.46 -2.01 -17.50
C HIS A 31 -4.60 -2.89 -16.95
N ASN A 32 -4.29 -4.07 -16.41
CA ASN A 32 -5.27 -5.03 -15.92
C ASN A 32 -4.74 -5.78 -14.69
N SER A 33 -5.62 -6.56 -14.06
CA SER A 33 -5.28 -7.36 -12.90
C SER A 33 -4.49 -8.60 -13.29
N PRO A 34 -3.30 -8.87 -12.69
CA PRO A 34 -2.59 -10.12 -12.92
C PRO A 34 -3.37 -11.33 -12.39
N LEU A 35 -4.28 -11.12 -11.43
CA LEU A 35 -5.08 -12.17 -10.81
C LEU A 35 -6.22 -12.64 -11.69
N LYS A 36 -6.59 -11.86 -12.72
CA LYS A 36 -7.69 -12.23 -13.64
C LYS A 36 -7.51 -13.62 -14.24
N ARG A 37 -6.27 -13.99 -14.59
CA ARG A 37 -5.97 -15.31 -15.16
C ARG A 37 -6.18 -16.46 -14.18
N LEU A 38 -6.07 -16.20 -12.88
CA LEU A 38 -6.19 -17.20 -11.83
C LEU A 38 -7.62 -17.28 -11.29
N THR A 39 -8.28 -16.15 -11.08
CA THR A 39 -9.60 -16.08 -10.43
C THR A 39 -10.76 -15.96 -11.41
N GLY A 40 -10.49 -15.66 -12.68
CA GLY A 40 -11.52 -15.34 -13.68
C GLY A 40 -12.23 -14.00 -13.43
N ARG A 41 -11.85 -13.26 -12.37
CA ARG A 41 -12.47 -12.00 -11.94
C ARG A 41 -11.47 -10.86 -12.01
N ASP A 42 -11.96 -9.65 -12.25
CA ASP A 42 -11.14 -8.45 -12.23
C ASP A 42 -10.94 -8.00 -10.77
N VAL A 43 -9.78 -8.33 -10.20
CA VAL A 43 -9.42 -8.01 -8.80
C VAL A 43 -8.48 -6.80 -8.76
N PHE A 44 -8.73 -5.84 -7.88
CA PHE A 44 -8.04 -4.56 -7.69
C PHE A 44 -8.19 -3.53 -8.80
N VAL A 45 -8.20 -3.97 -10.07
CA VAL A 45 -8.42 -3.09 -11.22
C VAL A 45 -9.33 -3.76 -12.25
N PRO A 46 -10.29 -3.03 -12.83
CA PRO A 46 -11.17 -3.55 -13.87
C PRO A 46 -10.38 -3.79 -15.16
N ALA A 47 -10.82 -4.75 -15.97
CA ALA A 47 -10.33 -4.83 -17.34
C ALA A 47 -10.75 -3.58 -18.12
N PRO A 48 -9.82 -2.96 -18.87
CA PRO A 48 -10.09 -1.69 -19.52
C PRO A 48 -11.11 -1.86 -20.65
N SER A 49 -12.32 -1.35 -20.47
CA SER A 49 -13.35 -1.27 -21.52
C SER A 49 -13.20 -0.03 -22.41
N THR A 50 -12.44 0.97 -21.95
CA THR A 50 -12.14 2.20 -22.70
C THR A 50 -10.66 2.57 -22.55
N ARG A 51 -10.12 3.37 -23.48
CA ARG A 51 -8.76 3.91 -23.36
C ARG A 51 -8.57 4.71 -22.08
N ARG A 52 -9.59 5.48 -21.67
CA ARG A 52 -9.53 6.26 -20.44
C ARG A 52 -9.35 5.39 -19.19
N ILE A 53 -10.02 4.23 -19.14
CA ILE A 53 -9.84 3.28 -18.03
C ILE A 53 -8.43 2.68 -18.06
N ALA A 54 -7.89 2.35 -19.24
CA ALA A 54 -6.51 1.89 -19.35
C ALA A 54 -5.51 2.92 -18.80
N ASP A 55 -5.66 4.20 -19.17
CA ASP A 55 -4.80 5.28 -18.68
C ASP A 55 -4.94 5.48 -17.16
N THR A 56 -6.16 5.37 -16.61
CA THR A 56 -6.40 5.44 -15.16
C THR A 56 -5.76 4.27 -14.41
N ASN A 57 -5.86 3.05 -14.94
CA ASN A 57 -5.18 1.89 -14.37
C ASN A 57 -3.65 2.08 -14.42
N ALA A 58 -3.12 2.59 -15.54
CA ALA A 58 -1.70 2.88 -15.69
C ALA A 58 -1.22 3.86 -14.61
N LEU A 59 -1.94 4.97 -14.45
CA LEU A 59 -1.66 6.02 -13.48
C LEU A 59 -1.76 5.49 -12.03
N LEU A 60 -2.76 4.68 -11.72
CA LEU A 60 -2.91 4.05 -10.41
C LEU A 60 -1.69 3.20 -10.06
N GLY A 61 -1.20 2.39 -11.02
CA GLY A 61 0.03 1.61 -10.84
C GLY A 61 1.26 2.49 -10.58
N VAL A 62 1.44 3.58 -11.34
CA VAL A 62 2.57 4.51 -11.10
C VAL A 62 2.47 5.16 -9.73
N VAL A 63 1.29 5.65 -9.34
CA VAL A 63 1.07 6.30 -8.03
C VAL A 63 1.31 5.33 -6.89
N ALA A 64 0.81 4.09 -6.99
CA ALA A 64 1.03 3.07 -5.98
C ALA A 64 2.51 2.71 -5.84
N CYS A 65 3.26 2.59 -6.95
CA CYS A 65 4.72 2.46 -6.92
C CYS A 65 5.38 3.65 -6.20
N ALA A 66 5.01 4.88 -6.56
CA ALA A 66 5.58 6.09 -5.99
C ALA A 66 5.37 6.18 -4.46
N LEU A 67 4.26 5.66 -3.94
CA LEU A 67 3.98 5.59 -2.50
C LEU A 67 4.81 4.52 -1.77
N GLN A 68 5.23 3.46 -2.46
CA GLN A 68 5.96 2.35 -1.85
C GLN A 68 7.49 2.45 -1.97
N LEU A 69 7.98 3.08 -3.04
CA LEU A 69 9.42 3.28 -3.25
C LEU A 69 10.15 3.93 -2.07
N PRO A 70 9.57 4.91 -1.34
CA PRO A 70 10.28 5.54 -0.23
C PRO A 70 10.61 4.60 0.93
N TYR A 71 9.90 3.48 1.12
CA TYR A 71 10.31 2.44 2.08
C TYR A 71 11.67 1.85 1.72
N PHE A 72 11.91 1.57 0.43
CA PHE A 72 13.20 1.07 -0.03
C PHE A 72 14.27 2.15 -0.03
N LEU A 73 13.92 3.38 -0.42
CA LEU A 73 14.85 4.50 -0.39
C LEU A 73 15.29 4.86 1.04
N SER A 74 14.47 4.61 2.05
CA SER A 74 14.80 4.83 3.47
C SER A 74 15.33 3.57 4.17
N SER A 75 15.34 2.41 3.51
CA SER A 75 15.70 1.12 4.13
C SER A 75 17.14 1.03 4.65
N TYR A 76 18.01 1.97 4.28
CA TYR A 76 19.38 2.02 4.80
C TYR A 76 19.48 2.65 6.20
N MET A 77 18.45 3.37 6.66
CA MET A 77 18.42 4.01 7.97
C MET A 77 18.05 3.01 9.07
N PRO A 78 18.58 3.12 10.30
CA PRO A 78 18.03 2.40 11.45
C PRO A 78 16.53 2.66 11.61
N ILE A 79 15.79 1.66 12.10
CA ILE A 79 14.32 1.72 12.22
C ILE A 79 13.89 2.86 13.15
N GLU A 80 14.68 3.12 14.18
CA GLU A 80 14.46 4.15 15.18
C GLU A 80 14.52 5.56 14.57
N GLU A 81 15.40 5.77 13.59
CA GLU A 81 15.67 7.06 12.95
C GLU A 81 14.89 7.27 11.63
N ASN A 82 14.23 6.22 11.13
CA ASN A 82 13.59 6.24 9.82
C ASN A 82 12.27 7.02 9.84
N GLN A 83 12.34 8.34 9.64
CA GLN A 83 11.19 9.24 9.62
C GLN A 83 10.07 8.80 8.65
N TRP A 84 10.43 8.21 7.50
CA TRP A 84 9.43 7.70 6.56
C TRP A 84 8.64 6.55 7.17
N LEU A 85 9.32 5.63 7.83
CA LEU A 85 8.68 4.50 8.49
C LEU A 85 7.72 4.97 9.60
N HIS A 86 8.15 5.91 10.44
CA HIS A 86 7.31 6.49 11.50
C HIS A 86 6.08 7.21 10.92
N VAL A 87 6.25 8.16 10.00
CA VAL A 87 5.13 8.95 9.46
C VAL A 87 4.09 8.09 8.74
N THR A 88 4.49 6.95 8.19
CA THR A 88 3.55 6.05 7.51
C THR A 88 2.54 5.41 8.45
N VAL A 89 2.83 5.25 9.75
CA VAL A 89 1.88 4.67 10.71
C VAL A 89 0.57 5.47 10.79
N PRO A 90 0.57 6.76 11.17
CA PRO A 90 -0.67 7.55 11.21
C PRO A 90 -1.31 7.73 9.83
N VAL A 91 -0.51 7.82 8.76
CA VAL A 91 -1.03 7.92 7.38
C VAL A 91 -1.82 6.67 7.00
N ARG A 92 -1.29 5.47 7.28
CA ARG A 92 -1.95 4.20 6.98
C ARG A 92 -3.20 3.98 7.83
N LEU A 93 -3.17 4.41 9.09
CA LEU A 93 -4.38 4.43 9.93
C LEU A 93 -5.46 5.35 9.35
N ALA A 94 -5.08 6.54 8.88
CA ALA A 94 -6.02 7.47 8.23
C ALA A 94 -6.58 6.91 6.91
N VAL A 95 -5.74 6.28 6.09
CA VAL A 95 -6.16 5.61 4.84
C VAL A 95 -7.10 4.44 5.14
N SER A 96 -6.79 3.63 6.16
CA SER A 96 -7.64 2.54 6.63
C SER A 96 -9.01 3.05 7.11
N ALA A 97 -9.03 4.17 7.84
CA ALA A 97 -10.26 4.83 8.22
C ALA A 97 -11.05 5.32 6.98
N ALA A 98 -10.38 5.88 5.97
CA ALA A 98 -11.01 6.30 4.73
C ALA A 98 -11.63 5.14 3.94
N PHE A 99 -10.99 3.95 3.93
CA PHE A 99 -11.60 2.72 3.42
C PHE A 99 -12.88 2.37 4.19
N GLY A 100 -12.82 2.37 5.52
CA GLY A 100 -13.96 2.09 6.38
C GLY A 100 -15.12 3.06 6.16
N VAL A 101 -14.84 4.37 6.08
CA VAL A 101 -15.85 5.40 5.79
C VAL A 101 -16.50 5.17 4.42
N ASN A 102 -15.72 4.82 3.39
CA ASN A 102 -16.28 4.51 2.08
C ASN A 102 -17.18 3.27 2.11
N LEU A 103 -16.81 2.23 2.86
CA LEU A 103 -17.67 1.05 3.05
C LEU A 103 -18.96 1.41 3.77
N LEU A 104 -18.90 2.22 4.82
CA LEU A 104 -20.08 2.64 5.58
C LEU A 104 -21.03 3.50 4.73
N LEU A 105 -20.50 4.46 3.98
CA LEU A 105 -21.32 5.42 3.22
C LEU A 105 -21.77 4.90 1.86
N ARG A 106 -20.94 4.08 1.20
CA ARG A 106 -21.12 3.69 -0.20
C ARG A 106 -21.18 2.18 -0.42
N GLY A 107 -20.95 1.35 0.61
CA GLY A 107 -20.87 -0.10 0.46
C GLY A 107 -22.07 -0.74 -0.25
N ARG A 108 -23.30 -0.26 0.00
CA ARG A 108 -24.52 -0.73 -0.69
C ARG A 108 -24.58 -0.42 -2.18
N ARG A 109 -23.73 0.49 -2.67
CA ARG A 109 -23.65 0.92 -4.07
C ARG A 109 -22.37 0.45 -4.76
N MET A 110 -21.50 -0.27 -4.04
CA MET A 110 -20.29 -0.86 -4.61
C MET A 110 -20.64 -2.15 -5.34
N SER A 111 -19.79 -2.55 -6.30
CA SER A 111 -19.80 -3.94 -6.77
C SER A 111 -19.38 -4.88 -5.64
N GLU A 112 -19.71 -6.16 -5.76
CA GLU A 112 -19.29 -7.17 -4.79
C GLU A 112 -17.76 -7.22 -4.66
N GLU A 113 -17.05 -7.15 -5.80
CA GLU A 113 -15.59 -7.10 -5.83
C GLU A 113 -15.06 -5.85 -5.14
N GLY A 114 -15.61 -4.68 -5.46
CA GLY A 114 -15.18 -3.41 -4.87
C GLY A 114 -15.42 -3.36 -3.37
N PHE A 115 -16.51 -3.95 -2.88
CA PHE A 115 -16.77 -4.06 -1.45
C PHE A 115 -15.68 -4.88 -0.75
N TRP A 116 -15.37 -6.07 -1.27
CA TRP A 116 -14.36 -6.94 -0.69
C TRP A 116 -12.95 -6.36 -0.81
N GLU A 117 -12.63 -5.65 -1.89
CA GLU A 117 -11.36 -4.97 -2.06
C GLU A 117 -11.17 -3.84 -1.03
N PHE A 118 -12.17 -2.97 -0.85
CA PHE A 118 -12.12 -1.92 0.17
C PHE A 118 -11.99 -2.51 1.58
N LEU A 119 -12.71 -3.60 1.87
CA LEU A 119 -12.65 -4.25 3.17
C LEU A 119 -11.29 -4.92 3.40
N ALA A 120 -10.81 -5.72 2.45
CA ALA A 120 -9.55 -6.44 2.57
C ALA A 120 -8.36 -5.48 2.64
N LEU A 121 -8.32 -4.46 1.78
CA LEU A 121 -7.26 -3.44 1.81
C LEU A 121 -7.32 -2.62 3.10
N GLY A 122 -8.50 -2.16 3.52
CA GLY A 122 -8.65 -1.41 4.77
C GLY A 122 -8.22 -2.21 6.00
N VAL A 123 -8.59 -3.49 6.10
CA VAL A 123 -8.19 -4.36 7.20
C VAL A 123 -6.70 -4.66 7.15
N THR A 124 -6.16 -5.00 5.98
CA THR A 124 -4.74 -5.34 5.82
C THR A 124 -3.86 -4.13 6.14
N ASP A 125 -4.25 -2.94 5.68
CA ASP A 125 -3.50 -1.72 5.95
C ASP A 125 -3.60 -1.29 7.42
N PHE A 126 -4.76 -1.47 8.05
CA PHE A 126 -4.95 -1.24 9.48
C PHE A 126 -4.07 -2.16 10.32
N VAL A 127 -4.11 -3.47 10.05
CA VAL A 127 -3.28 -4.45 10.75
C VAL A 127 -1.79 -4.14 10.54
N GLY A 128 -1.39 -3.83 9.31
CA GLY A 128 -0.01 -3.47 9.00
C GLY A 128 0.45 -2.19 9.72
N ALA A 129 -0.40 -1.18 9.81
CA ALA A 129 -0.11 0.05 10.55
C ALA A 129 -0.02 -0.20 12.06
N VAL A 130 -0.92 -1.03 12.60
CA VAL A 130 -0.92 -1.41 14.02
C VAL A 130 0.31 -2.22 14.40
N MET A 131 0.69 -3.20 13.59
CA MET A 131 1.91 -3.97 13.79
C MET A 131 3.15 -3.07 13.77
N LEU A 132 3.25 -2.20 12.76
CA LEU A 132 4.38 -1.28 12.64
C LEU A 132 4.43 -0.31 13.82
N GLY A 133 3.31 0.30 14.21
CA GLY A 133 3.26 1.20 15.36
C GLY A 133 3.63 0.50 16.67
N TRP A 134 3.27 -0.79 16.83
CA TRP A 134 3.71 -1.59 17.98
C TRP A 134 5.21 -1.84 17.99
N GLU A 135 5.80 -2.16 16.83
CA GLU A 135 7.24 -2.39 16.70
C GLU A 135 8.03 -1.09 16.94
N LEU A 136 7.51 0.05 16.50
CA LEU A 136 8.11 1.37 16.75
C LEU A 136 7.84 1.89 18.18
N GLY A 137 6.88 1.30 18.89
CA GLY A 137 6.43 1.75 20.21
C GLY A 137 5.63 3.05 20.21
N ARG A 138 5.16 3.51 19.05
CA ARG A 138 4.50 4.80 18.86
C ARG A 138 3.64 4.85 17.60
N PHE A 139 2.67 5.77 17.60
CA PHE A 139 1.63 5.88 16.56
C PHE A 139 1.44 7.30 16.02
N ASP A 140 2.12 8.29 16.60
CA ASP A 140 2.06 9.71 16.24
C ASP A 140 2.85 10.07 14.97
N GLY A 141 3.72 9.16 14.53
CA GLY A 141 4.59 9.34 13.37
C GLY A 141 5.86 10.13 13.66
N MET A 142 6.18 10.35 14.93
CA MET A 142 7.37 11.11 15.35
C MET A 142 8.53 10.16 15.64
N VAL A 143 9.75 10.56 15.27
CA VAL A 143 10.97 9.85 15.71
C VAL A 143 11.29 10.22 17.17
N SER A 144 11.83 9.28 17.94
CA SER A 144 12.23 9.53 19.34
C SER A 144 13.23 10.68 19.44
N GLY A 145 12.97 11.63 20.33
CA GLY A 145 13.82 12.82 20.52
C GLY A 145 13.47 14.03 19.67
N PHE A 146 12.42 13.95 18.83
CA PHE A 146 11.84 15.08 18.09
C PHE A 146 10.43 15.44 18.56
N GLU A 147 10.06 14.96 19.76
CA GLU A 147 8.76 15.16 20.42
C GLU A 147 8.48 16.63 20.79
#